data_AF-A0A1H7TB44-F1
#
_entry.id   AF-A0A1H7TB44-F1
#
_cell.length_a   1.000
_cell.length_b   1.000
_cell.length_c   1.000
_cell.angle_alpha   90.00
_cell.angle_beta   90.00
_cell.angle_gamma   90.00
#
_symmetry.space_group_name_H-M   'P 1'
#
loop_
_entity.id
_entity.type
_entity.pdbx_description
1 polymer ?
#
loop_
_entity_poly.entity_id
_entity_poly.type
_entity_poly.pdbx_seq_one_letter_code
_entity_poly.pdbx_strand_id
1 'polypeptide(L)'
;MTIQNYYSMDNTVSKRVESALDKYVVSMPATAALVALFWLVHLLKVAVFQFYGSDIALTLFYIRSTHLDYVWTWVTATVGHVNLLHLVVNSYFAFLIGGWAESTVRTRRYLGVFLIGGVLTALLGTIVSAAAYGYLIVDLGPIADVSSSSPTWVVAGSSMGWFAVLGMLLALDLNGRVYLWKFKPRGWVWFVALFVLSLAGTVSDVWLLGVTIGHPYHMVGLVLGGLYGLFVAPD
;
A
#
# COMPACT_ATOMS: atom_id res chain seq x y z
N MET A 1 23.32 51.41 15.62
CA MET A 1 22.96 50.01 15.30
C MET A 1 22.41 50.01 13.89
N THR A 2 23.24 49.64 12.93
CA THR A 2 23.07 50.01 11.51
C THR A 2 22.23 48.97 10.77
N ILE A 3 21.37 49.44 9.85
CA ILE A 3 20.34 48.71 9.08
C ILE A 3 20.86 47.47 8.31
N GLN A 4 22.18 47.30 8.16
CA GLN A 4 22.79 46.13 7.52
C GLN A 4 22.61 44.80 8.27
N ASN A 5 22.40 44.80 9.59
CA ASN A 5 22.25 43.55 10.33
C ASN A 5 20.90 42.84 10.09
N TYR A 6 19.87 43.56 9.63
CA TYR A 6 18.53 43.00 9.40
C TYR A 6 18.45 42.17 8.11
N TYR A 7 19.19 42.57 7.05
CA TYR A 7 19.22 41.85 5.77
C TYR A 7 20.06 40.55 5.78
N SER A 8 21.01 40.43 6.71
CA SER A 8 21.86 39.22 6.80
C SER A 8 21.18 38.05 7.53
N MET A 9 20.28 38.34 8.47
CA MET A 9 19.50 37.34 9.22
C MET A 9 18.43 36.68 8.35
N ASP A 10 17.78 37.44 7.46
CA ASP A 10 16.74 36.94 6.56
C ASP A 10 17.29 35.87 5.61
N ASN A 11 18.47 36.12 5.02
CA ASN A 11 19.15 35.17 4.13
C ASN A 11 19.68 33.91 4.83
N THR A 12 19.91 33.92 6.14
CA THR A 12 20.39 32.73 6.88
C THR A 12 19.22 31.88 7.36
N VAL A 13 18.10 32.50 7.74
CA VAL A 13 16.88 31.78 8.09
C VAL A 13 16.24 31.20 6.82
N SER A 14 16.15 31.97 5.72
CA SER A 14 15.62 31.48 4.45
C SER A 14 16.44 30.31 3.92
N LYS A 15 17.78 30.40 3.89
CA LYS A 15 18.64 29.28 3.47
C LYS A 15 18.57 28.06 4.39
N ARG A 16 18.34 28.25 5.69
CA ARG A 16 18.14 27.12 6.61
C ARG A 16 16.78 26.46 6.38
N VAL A 17 15.74 27.25 6.14
CA VAL A 17 14.40 26.76 5.79
C VAL A 17 14.41 26.09 4.43
N GLU A 18 15.07 26.67 3.42
CA GLU A 18 15.27 26.07 2.09
C GLU A 18 16.12 24.80 2.18
N SER A 19 17.23 24.78 2.91
CA SER A 19 18.00 23.53 3.04
C SER A 19 17.28 22.46 3.87
N ALA A 20 16.42 22.87 4.82
CA ALA A 20 15.59 21.94 5.58
C ALA A 20 14.44 21.43 4.70
N LEU A 21 13.81 22.30 3.92
CA LEU A 21 12.79 21.94 2.94
C LEU A 21 13.39 21.07 1.86
N ASP A 22 14.54 21.40 1.28
CA ASP A 22 15.29 20.55 0.36
C ASP A 22 15.69 19.23 1.02
N LYS A 23 15.91 19.20 2.34
CA LYS A 23 16.18 17.99 3.14
C LYS A 23 14.92 17.18 3.51
N TYR A 24 13.73 17.74 3.41
CA TYR A 24 12.44 17.06 3.64
C TYR A 24 11.72 16.74 2.31
N VAL A 25 11.98 17.55 1.29
CA VAL A 25 11.76 17.36 -0.15
C VAL A 25 12.91 16.50 -0.74
N VAL A 26 13.93 16.16 0.09
CA VAL A 26 15.02 15.22 -0.22
C VAL A 26 14.37 14.04 -0.90
N SER A 27 14.86 13.83 -2.11
CA SER A 27 14.46 12.80 -3.05
C SER A 27 13.91 11.59 -2.30
N MET A 28 12.65 11.27 -2.54
CA MET A 28 12.10 9.95 -2.26
C MET A 28 12.26 9.13 -3.55
N PRO A 29 13.49 8.84 -4.04
CA PRO A 29 13.67 8.30 -5.39
C PRO A 29 13.05 6.92 -5.50
N ALA A 30 13.04 6.14 -4.41
CA ALA A 30 12.46 4.81 -4.41
C ALA A 30 10.92 4.90 -4.43
N THR A 31 10.34 5.78 -3.62
CA THR A 31 8.90 6.06 -3.65
C THR A 31 8.47 6.62 -5.01
N ALA A 32 9.22 7.58 -5.56
CA ALA A 32 8.95 8.14 -6.87
C ALA A 32 9.07 7.08 -7.98
N ALA A 33 10.06 6.18 -7.90
CA ALA A 33 10.20 5.07 -8.82
C ALA A 33 9.03 4.08 -8.73
N LEU A 34 8.54 3.77 -7.52
CA LEU A 34 7.33 2.96 -7.35
C LEU A 34 6.09 3.65 -7.92
N VAL A 35 5.91 4.94 -7.64
CA VAL A 35 4.78 5.70 -8.21
C VAL A 35 4.88 5.70 -9.74
N ALA A 36 6.04 6.00 -10.32
CA ALA A 36 6.24 5.91 -11.76
C ALA A 36 5.90 4.51 -12.31
N LEU A 37 6.31 3.44 -11.61
CA LEU A 37 5.95 2.07 -11.96
C LEU A 37 4.44 1.85 -11.93
N PHE A 38 3.71 2.36 -10.93
CA PHE A 38 2.25 2.25 -10.86
C PHE A 38 1.57 2.87 -12.07
N TRP A 39 2.01 4.07 -12.46
CA TRP A 39 1.49 4.76 -13.64
C TRP A 39 1.81 4.00 -14.93
N LEU A 40 3.05 3.50 -15.08
CA LEU A 40 3.44 2.70 -16.25
C LEU A 40 2.62 1.41 -16.36
N VAL A 41 2.44 0.67 -15.26
CA VAL A 41 1.61 -0.55 -15.24
C VAL A 41 0.16 -0.22 -15.54
N HIS A 42 -0.38 0.89 -15.03
CA HIS A 42 -1.74 1.32 -15.33
C HIS A 42 -1.93 1.65 -16.82
N LEU A 43 -0.99 2.39 -17.42
CA LEU A 43 -1.01 2.71 -18.85
C LEU A 43 -0.92 1.44 -19.70
N LEU A 44 -0.03 0.51 -19.34
CA LEU A 44 0.10 -0.77 -20.02
C LEU A 44 -1.21 -1.58 -19.93
N LYS A 45 -1.82 -1.65 -18.75
CA LYS A 45 -3.13 -2.30 -18.57
C LYS A 45 -4.21 -1.64 -19.44
N VAL A 46 -4.28 -0.31 -19.49
CA VAL A 46 -5.24 0.41 -20.35
C VAL A 46 -5.00 0.11 -21.82
N ALA A 47 -3.73 0.10 -22.27
CA ALA A 47 -3.39 -0.29 -23.64
C ALA A 47 -3.80 -1.73 -23.94
N VAL A 48 -3.47 -2.67 -23.04
CA VAL A 48 -3.84 -4.08 -23.20
C VAL A 48 -5.36 -4.24 -23.29
N PHE A 49 -6.10 -3.58 -22.40
CA PHE A 49 -7.56 -3.57 -22.44
C PHE A 49 -8.09 -3.03 -23.77
N GLN A 50 -7.53 -1.93 -24.26
CA GLN A 50 -7.98 -1.26 -25.47
C GLN A 50 -7.70 -2.07 -26.75
N PHE A 51 -6.58 -2.77 -26.81
CA PHE A 51 -6.14 -3.48 -28.03
C PHE A 51 -6.43 -4.99 -28.01
N TYR A 52 -6.55 -5.60 -26.83
CA TYR A 52 -6.69 -7.06 -26.66
C TYR A 52 -7.90 -7.46 -25.82
N GLY A 53 -8.65 -6.51 -25.26
CA GLY A 53 -9.90 -6.75 -24.53
C GLY A 53 -9.72 -7.01 -23.03
N SER A 54 -10.85 -7.15 -22.34
CA SER A 54 -10.93 -7.25 -20.88
C SER A 54 -10.29 -8.51 -20.33
N ASP A 55 -10.48 -9.66 -20.97
CA ASP A 55 -10.04 -10.95 -20.41
C ASP A 55 -8.52 -11.07 -20.35
N ILE A 56 -7.83 -10.55 -21.37
CA ILE A 56 -6.38 -10.49 -21.40
C ILE A 56 -5.86 -9.51 -20.35
N ALA A 57 -6.50 -8.34 -20.19
CA ALA A 57 -6.15 -7.40 -19.13
C ALA A 57 -6.34 -8.00 -17.72
N LEU A 58 -7.45 -8.73 -17.50
CA LEU A 58 -7.72 -9.44 -16.25
C LEU A 58 -6.67 -10.51 -15.97
N THR A 59 -6.32 -11.30 -16.98
CA THR A 59 -5.31 -12.37 -16.90
C THR A 59 -3.92 -11.84 -16.57
N LEU A 60 -3.56 -10.66 -17.07
CA LEU A 60 -2.20 -10.12 -16.92
C LEU A 60 -2.00 -9.26 -15.67
N PHE A 61 -3.03 -8.51 -15.23
CA PHE A 61 -2.83 -7.45 -14.24
C PHE A 61 -3.54 -7.66 -12.91
N TYR A 62 -4.45 -8.61 -12.82
CA TYR A 62 -5.32 -8.77 -11.65
C TYR A 62 -5.24 -10.17 -11.07
N ILE A 63 -5.27 -10.25 -9.75
CA ILE A 63 -5.54 -11.52 -9.09
C ILE A 63 -7.03 -11.81 -9.24
N ARG A 64 -7.34 -13.06 -9.60
CA ARG A 64 -8.70 -13.59 -9.62
C ARG A 64 -8.79 -14.73 -8.61
N SER A 65 -9.85 -14.75 -7.81
CA SER A 65 -10.09 -15.83 -6.85
C SER A 65 -10.14 -17.22 -7.50
N THR A 66 -10.53 -17.30 -8.78
CA THR A 66 -10.59 -18.53 -9.57
C THR A 66 -9.31 -18.88 -10.32
N HIS A 67 -8.30 -17.99 -10.32
CA HIS A 67 -7.03 -18.18 -11.03
C HIS A 67 -5.84 -17.74 -10.18
N LEU A 68 -5.76 -18.24 -8.95
CA LEU A 68 -4.64 -17.97 -8.05
C LEU A 68 -3.31 -18.54 -8.57
N ASP A 69 -3.37 -19.53 -9.46
CA ASP A 69 -2.24 -20.14 -10.15
C ASP A 69 -1.51 -19.19 -11.11
N TYR A 70 -2.11 -18.04 -11.44
CA TYR A 70 -1.48 -17.01 -12.27
C TYR A 70 -0.48 -16.21 -11.44
N VAL A 71 0.64 -16.83 -11.07
CA VAL A 71 1.60 -16.31 -10.08
C VAL A 71 2.19 -14.94 -10.43
N TRP A 72 2.25 -14.58 -11.71
CA TRP A 72 2.69 -13.23 -12.12
C TRP A 72 1.72 -12.15 -11.61
N THR A 73 0.43 -12.48 -11.49
CA THR A 73 -0.59 -11.54 -11.01
C THR A 73 -0.37 -11.13 -9.57
N TRP A 74 0.31 -11.96 -8.77
CA TRP A 74 0.65 -11.61 -7.39
C TRP A 74 1.56 -10.38 -7.34
N VAL A 75 2.43 -10.23 -8.35
CA VAL A 75 3.31 -9.07 -8.50
C VAL A 75 2.58 -7.93 -9.20
N THR A 76 1.96 -8.18 -10.35
CA THR A 76 1.34 -7.10 -11.14
C THR A 76 0.15 -6.46 -10.43
N ALA A 77 -0.66 -7.23 -9.70
CA ALA A 77 -1.77 -6.69 -8.91
C ALA A 77 -1.28 -5.84 -7.72
N THR A 78 -0.11 -6.15 -7.16
CA THR A 78 0.53 -5.35 -6.11
C THR A 78 0.95 -3.97 -6.63
N VAL A 79 1.21 -3.80 -7.92
CA VAL A 79 1.64 -2.51 -8.49
C VAL A 79 0.61 -1.90 -9.46
N GLY A 80 -0.46 -2.62 -9.77
CA GLY A 80 -1.54 -2.19 -10.66
C GLY A 80 -2.73 -1.61 -9.91
N HIS A 81 -3.65 -0.99 -10.65
CA HIS A 81 -4.85 -0.38 -10.08
C HIS A 81 -6.08 -0.61 -10.97
N VAL A 82 -7.20 -0.92 -10.31
CA VAL A 82 -8.51 -1.11 -10.94
C VAL A 82 -8.96 0.11 -11.76
N ASN A 83 -8.78 1.32 -11.24
CA ASN A 83 -9.21 2.56 -11.86
C ASN A 83 -8.27 3.72 -11.53
N LEU A 84 -8.45 4.84 -12.25
CA LEU A 84 -7.58 6.02 -12.14
C LEU A 84 -7.67 6.69 -10.76
N LEU A 85 -8.87 6.76 -10.16
CA LEU A 85 -9.05 7.33 -8.83
C LEU A 85 -8.23 6.57 -7.78
N HIS A 86 -8.28 5.23 -7.84
CA HIS A 86 -7.51 4.38 -6.93
C HIS A 86 -6.00 4.55 -7.12
N LEU A 87 -5.52 4.73 -8.37
CA LEU A 87 -4.12 5.04 -8.66
C LEU A 87 -3.68 6.39 -8.08
N VAL A 88 -4.49 7.43 -8.24
CA VAL A 88 -4.18 8.78 -7.73
C VAL A 88 -4.12 8.79 -6.20
N VAL A 89 -5.10 8.20 -5.53
CA VAL A 89 -5.13 8.12 -4.07
C VAL A 89 -3.94 7.31 -3.53
N ASN A 90 -3.61 6.19 -4.17
CA ASN A 90 -2.43 5.40 -3.79
C ASN A 90 -1.12 6.14 -4.05
N SER A 91 -1.03 6.93 -5.12
CA SER A 91 0.15 7.77 -5.40
C SER A 91 0.34 8.81 -4.30
N TYR A 92 -0.73 9.44 -3.84
CA TYR A 92 -0.69 10.35 -2.70
C TYR A 92 -0.24 9.62 -1.42
N PHE A 93 -0.86 8.48 -1.12
CA PHE A 93 -0.51 7.65 0.05
C PHE A 93 0.95 7.15 0.01
N ALA A 94 1.45 6.83 -1.19
CA ALA A 94 2.84 6.46 -1.43
C ALA A 94 3.80 7.55 -0.97
N PHE A 95 3.55 8.82 -1.30
CA PHE A 95 4.44 9.91 -0.86
C PHE A 95 4.36 10.17 0.65
N LEU A 96 3.20 9.98 1.28
CA LEU A 96 3.07 10.11 2.73
C LEU A 96 3.87 9.01 3.47
N ILE A 97 3.63 7.75 3.10
CA ILE A 97 4.23 6.61 3.80
C ILE A 97 5.65 6.33 3.32
N GLY A 98 5.90 6.44 2.02
CA GLY A 98 7.21 6.24 1.41
C GLY A 98 8.25 7.21 1.95
N GLY A 99 7.88 8.49 2.12
CA GLY A 99 8.75 9.47 2.80
C GLY A 99 9.08 9.07 4.25
N TRP A 100 8.07 8.61 5.00
CA TRP A 100 8.29 8.10 6.36
C TRP A 100 9.17 6.83 6.34
N ALA A 101 8.94 5.92 5.40
CA ALA A 101 9.70 4.68 5.26
C ALA A 101 11.16 4.93 4.91
N GLU A 102 11.44 5.75 3.90
CA GLU A 102 12.80 6.06 3.44
C GLU A 102 13.61 6.84 4.49
N SER A 103 12.95 7.63 5.34
CA SER A 103 13.58 8.33 6.45
C SER A 103 13.79 7.48 7.71
N THR A 104 13.01 6.40 7.88
CA THR A 104 13.02 5.57 9.09
C THR A 104 13.83 4.29 8.92
N VAL A 105 13.75 3.66 7.75
CA VAL A 105 14.42 2.40 7.45
C VAL A 105 15.23 2.51 6.15
N ARG A 106 16.22 1.62 5.99
CA ARG A 106 17.01 1.56 4.76
C ARG A 106 16.09 1.27 3.56
N THR A 107 16.31 1.95 2.44
CA THR A 107 15.52 1.81 1.20
C THR A 107 15.33 0.35 0.77
N ARG A 108 16.36 -0.49 0.90
CA ARG A 108 16.28 -1.93 0.57
C ARG A 108 15.27 -2.68 1.42
N ARG A 109 15.18 -2.37 2.72
CA ARG A 109 14.21 -2.98 3.63
C ARG A 109 12.80 -2.50 3.30
N TYR A 110 12.63 -1.20 3.13
CA TYR A 110 11.36 -0.59 2.71
C TYR A 110 10.83 -1.21 1.41
N LEU A 111 11.63 -1.23 0.34
CA LEU A 111 11.23 -1.80 -0.95
C LEU A 111 10.98 -3.32 -0.85
N GLY A 112 11.79 -4.04 -0.07
CA GLY A 112 11.59 -5.46 0.19
C GLY A 112 10.24 -5.75 0.86
N VAL A 113 9.87 -4.97 1.88
CA VAL A 113 8.58 -5.10 2.57
C VAL A 113 7.42 -4.70 1.65
N PHE A 114 7.58 -3.63 0.86
CA PHE A 114 6.56 -3.24 -0.11
C PHE A 114 6.30 -4.36 -1.13
N LEU A 115 7.35 -4.92 -1.73
CA LEU A 115 7.21 -5.92 -2.80
C LEU A 115 6.83 -7.29 -2.26
N ILE A 116 7.60 -7.84 -1.32
CA ILE A 116 7.37 -9.18 -0.78
C ILE A 116 6.12 -9.18 0.10
N GLY A 117 6.00 -8.20 1.00
CA GLY A 117 4.81 -8.03 1.83
C GLY A 117 3.57 -7.76 0.98
N GLY A 118 3.69 -6.98 -0.09
CA GLY A 118 2.61 -6.76 -1.05
C GLY A 118 2.17 -8.04 -1.75
N VAL A 119 3.10 -8.83 -2.30
CA VAL A 119 2.81 -10.15 -2.91
C VAL A 119 2.15 -11.11 -1.94
N LEU A 120 2.67 -11.21 -0.71
CA LEU A 120 2.08 -12.05 0.34
C LEU A 120 0.69 -11.56 0.74
N THR A 121 0.50 -10.24 0.81
CA THR A 121 -0.80 -9.62 1.10
C THR A 121 -1.78 -9.87 -0.03
N ALA A 122 -1.33 -9.84 -1.27
CA ALA A 122 -2.15 -10.15 -2.42
C ALA A 122 -2.66 -11.59 -2.34
N LEU A 123 -1.77 -12.55 -2.10
CA LEU A 123 -2.13 -13.96 -1.98
C LEU A 123 -3.02 -14.23 -0.76
N LEU A 124 -2.55 -13.91 0.44
CA LEU A 124 -3.25 -14.20 1.69
C LEU A 124 -4.52 -13.35 1.84
N GLY A 125 -4.51 -12.12 1.35
CA GLY A 125 -5.69 -11.26 1.31
C GLY A 125 -6.78 -11.81 0.40
N THR A 126 -6.42 -12.43 -0.73
CA THR A 126 -7.41 -13.11 -1.58
C THR A 126 -7.97 -14.35 -0.90
N ILE A 127 -7.13 -15.14 -0.22
CA ILE A 127 -7.58 -16.31 0.56
C ILE A 127 -8.53 -15.88 1.69
N VAL A 128 -8.15 -14.86 2.47
CA VAL A 128 -8.98 -14.33 3.56
C VAL A 128 -10.28 -13.73 3.02
N SER A 129 -10.24 -13.01 1.90
CA SER A 129 -11.46 -12.48 1.26
C SER A 129 -12.37 -13.62 0.81
N ALA A 130 -11.82 -14.64 0.15
CA ALA A 130 -12.57 -15.82 -0.26
C ALA A 130 -13.22 -16.53 0.95
N ALA A 131 -12.51 -16.65 2.07
CA ALA A 131 -13.06 -17.21 3.30
C ALA A 131 -14.16 -16.34 3.93
N ALA A 132 -13.94 -15.03 4.04
CA ALA A 132 -14.87 -14.09 4.63
C ALA A 132 -16.19 -14.00 3.85
N TYR A 133 -16.12 -14.08 2.52
CA TYR A 133 -17.30 -14.08 1.64
C TYR A 133 -17.86 -15.50 1.38
N GLY A 134 -17.42 -16.52 2.11
CA GLY A 134 -18.04 -17.86 2.14
C GLY A 134 -17.57 -18.86 1.09
N TYR A 135 -16.49 -18.60 0.37
CA TYR A 135 -15.97 -19.44 -0.72
C TYR A 135 -14.93 -20.49 -0.27
N LEU A 136 -14.25 -20.29 0.86
CA LEU A 136 -13.26 -21.28 1.33
C LEU A 136 -13.87 -22.54 1.99
N ILE A 137 -15.20 -22.58 2.17
CA ILE A 137 -15.93 -23.76 2.65
C ILE A 137 -16.53 -24.57 1.48
N VAL A 138 -16.38 -24.11 0.23
CA VAL A 138 -16.76 -24.89 -0.95
C VAL A 138 -15.50 -25.42 -1.62
N ASP A 139 -15.18 -26.66 -1.25
CA ASP A 139 -14.42 -27.65 -2.01
C ASP A 139 -12.87 -27.51 -2.04
N LEU A 140 -12.21 -28.30 -1.20
CA LEU A 140 -10.87 -28.85 -1.46
C LEU A 140 -10.93 -30.08 -2.40
N GLY A 141 -12.05 -30.26 -3.12
CA GLY A 141 -12.20 -31.23 -4.20
C GLY A 141 -11.48 -30.80 -5.48
N PRO A 142 -11.32 -31.74 -6.45
CA PRO A 142 -10.68 -31.45 -7.72
C PRO A 142 -11.40 -30.28 -8.39
N ILE A 143 -10.63 -29.27 -8.81
CA ILE A 143 -11.07 -28.05 -9.49
C ILE A 143 -11.88 -28.43 -10.73
N ALA A 144 -13.20 -28.55 -10.58
CA ALA A 144 -14.14 -28.85 -11.64
C ALA A 144 -15.37 -27.95 -11.48
N ASP A 145 -15.57 -27.12 -12.50
CA ASP A 145 -16.82 -26.45 -12.83
C ASP A 145 -17.41 -25.49 -11.78
N VAL A 146 -16.70 -24.38 -11.57
CA VAL A 146 -17.31 -23.18 -11.01
C VAL A 146 -18.19 -22.58 -12.10
N SER A 147 -19.47 -22.98 -12.09
CA SER A 147 -20.54 -22.36 -12.88
C SER A 147 -20.45 -20.83 -12.83
N SER A 148 -20.74 -20.18 -13.96
CA SER A 148 -20.59 -18.76 -14.29
C SER A 148 -21.40 -17.76 -13.44
N SER A 149 -21.78 -18.11 -12.21
CA SER A 149 -22.50 -17.29 -11.25
C SER A 149 -21.74 -17.02 -9.95
N SER A 150 -20.52 -17.55 -9.77
CA SER A 150 -19.69 -17.16 -8.62
C SER A 150 -19.13 -15.74 -8.83
N PRO A 151 -19.22 -14.84 -7.83
CA PRO A 151 -18.58 -13.54 -7.91
C PRO A 151 -17.07 -13.74 -8.05
N THR A 152 -16.55 -13.51 -9.26
CA THR A 152 -15.12 -13.55 -9.52
C THR A 152 -14.52 -12.28 -8.91
N TRP A 153 -13.83 -12.41 -7.78
CA TRP A 153 -13.19 -11.26 -7.15
C TRP A 153 -11.93 -10.91 -7.93
N VAL A 154 -11.90 -9.70 -8.46
CA VAL A 154 -10.78 -9.14 -9.23
C VAL A 154 -10.13 -8.07 -8.38
N VAL A 155 -8.84 -8.23 -8.06
CA VAL A 155 -8.15 -7.31 -7.15
C VAL A 155 -6.82 -6.84 -7.72
N ALA A 156 -6.60 -5.52 -7.63
CA ALA A 156 -5.33 -4.85 -7.87
C ALA A 156 -5.28 -3.52 -7.10
N GLY A 157 -4.15 -3.24 -6.47
CA GLY A 157 -3.91 -2.01 -5.74
C GLY A 157 -2.60 -2.05 -4.95
N SER A 158 -1.81 -0.99 -5.06
CA SER A 158 -0.58 -0.83 -4.27
C SER A 158 -0.78 -0.73 -2.77
N SER A 159 -2.01 -0.55 -2.30
CA SER A 159 -2.34 -0.54 -0.87
C SER A 159 -1.93 -1.86 -0.19
N MET A 160 -1.89 -2.98 -0.92
CA MET A 160 -1.37 -4.26 -0.41
C MET A 160 0.07 -4.12 0.12
N GLY A 161 0.96 -3.50 -0.67
CA GLY A 161 2.33 -3.22 -0.26
C GLY A 161 2.43 -2.09 0.76
N TRP A 162 1.62 -1.04 0.62
CA TRP A 162 1.67 0.10 1.54
C TRP A 162 1.21 -0.24 2.95
N PHE A 163 0.20 -1.09 3.13
CA PHE A 163 -0.24 -1.52 4.45
C PHE A 163 0.78 -2.46 5.11
N ALA A 164 1.54 -3.25 4.32
CA ALA A 164 2.70 -3.99 4.84
C ALA A 164 3.83 -3.06 5.31
N VAL A 165 4.17 -2.03 4.53
CA VAL A 165 5.16 -1.02 4.96
C VAL A 165 4.67 -0.29 6.21
N LEU A 166 3.40 0.11 6.24
CA LEU A 166 2.79 0.82 7.36
C LEU A 166 2.79 -0.02 8.63
N GLY A 167 2.42 -1.30 8.53
CA GLY A 167 2.47 -2.25 9.64
C GLY A 167 3.87 -2.35 10.24
N MET A 168 4.89 -2.49 9.39
CA MET A 168 6.29 -2.53 9.85
C MET A 168 6.68 -1.24 10.58
N LEU A 169 6.39 -0.08 10.00
CA LEU A 169 6.76 1.20 10.61
C LEU A 169 6.07 1.43 11.95
N LEU A 170 4.79 1.08 12.06
CA LEU A 170 4.03 1.19 13.31
C LEU A 170 4.52 0.21 14.38
N ALA A 171 4.99 -0.98 13.98
CA ALA A 171 5.58 -1.97 14.89
C ALA A 171 6.98 -1.57 15.36
N LEU A 172 7.81 -0.98 14.49
CA LEU A 172 9.11 -0.43 14.88
C LEU A 172 8.97 0.78 15.81
N ASP A 173 7.85 1.50 15.73
CA ASP A 173 7.56 2.70 16.51
C ASP A 173 6.45 2.50 17.57
N LEU A 174 6.31 1.30 18.15
CA LEU A 174 5.26 1.01 19.15
C LEU A 174 5.29 1.95 20.37
N ASN A 175 6.44 2.56 20.66
CA ASN A 175 6.59 3.53 21.74
C ASN A 175 6.69 5.00 21.30
N GLY A 176 6.93 5.28 20.01
CA GLY A 176 6.99 6.65 19.52
C GLY A 176 5.63 7.18 19.07
N ARG A 177 5.64 8.49 18.79
CA ARG A 177 4.47 9.21 18.30
C ARG A 177 4.59 9.35 16.80
N VAL A 178 3.56 8.92 16.08
CA VAL A 178 3.49 9.02 14.62
C VAL A 178 2.66 10.23 14.22
N TYR A 179 3.17 10.96 13.24
CA TYR A 179 2.64 12.25 12.79
C TYR A 179 1.87 12.08 11.48
N LEU A 180 0.67 11.52 11.56
CA LEU A 180 -0.26 11.49 10.40
C LEU A 180 -1.18 12.73 10.38
N TRP A 181 -1.29 13.47 11.49
CA TRP A 181 -2.12 14.68 11.63
C TRP A 181 -1.59 15.60 12.75
N LYS A 182 -2.29 16.72 13.03
CA LYS A 182 -2.07 17.54 14.25
C LYS A 182 -2.21 16.76 15.56
N PHE A 183 -2.90 15.61 15.54
CA PHE A 183 -2.99 14.68 16.65
C PHE A 183 -1.82 13.68 16.58
N LYS A 184 -1.19 13.40 17.73
CA LYS A 184 0.03 12.57 17.82
C LYS A 184 -0.19 11.30 18.66
N PRO A 185 -1.02 10.35 18.18
CA PRO A 185 -1.13 9.03 18.81
C PRO A 185 0.21 8.30 18.87
N ARG A 186 0.28 7.33 19.79
CA ARG A 186 1.36 6.33 19.75
C ARG A 186 1.17 5.45 18.51
N GLY A 187 2.27 4.91 17.96
CA GLY A 187 2.22 4.04 16.78
C GLY A 187 1.20 2.90 16.91
N TRP A 188 1.15 2.24 18.09
CA TRP A 188 0.20 1.15 18.32
C TRP A 188 -1.28 1.57 18.21
N VAL A 189 -1.63 2.82 18.54
CA VAL A 189 -3.01 3.32 18.44
C VAL A 189 -3.43 3.38 16.98
N TRP A 190 -2.54 3.87 16.10
CA TRP A 190 -2.78 3.86 14.67
C TRP A 190 -2.87 2.43 14.12
N PHE A 191 -2.01 1.54 14.59
CA PHE A 191 -2.05 0.12 14.20
C PHE A 191 -3.42 -0.49 14.52
N VAL A 192 -3.87 -0.37 15.77
CA VAL A 192 -5.16 -0.92 16.20
C VAL A 192 -6.32 -0.27 15.45
N ALA A 193 -6.32 1.05 15.29
CA ALA A 193 -7.38 1.75 14.56
C ALA A 193 -7.50 1.29 13.10
N LEU A 194 -6.37 1.20 12.40
CA LEU A 194 -6.34 0.75 11.00
C LEU A 194 -6.65 -0.75 10.87
N PHE A 195 -6.20 -1.57 11.84
CA PHE A 195 -6.54 -2.99 11.89
C PHE A 195 -8.04 -3.18 12.09
N VAL A 196 -8.66 -2.51 13.06
CA VAL A 196 -10.11 -2.60 13.32
C VAL A 196 -10.91 -2.09 12.12
N LEU A 197 -10.50 -0.97 11.51
CA LEU A 197 -11.11 -0.46 10.27
C LEU A 197 -11.06 -1.49 9.14
N SER A 198 -9.91 -2.15 8.98
CA SER A 198 -9.71 -3.15 7.92
C SER A 198 -10.41 -4.47 8.20
N LEU A 199 -10.51 -4.86 9.47
CA LEU A 199 -11.26 -6.02 9.94
C LEU A 199 -12.77 -5.80 9.77
N ALA A 200 -13.30 -4.61 10.07
CA ALA A 200 -14.68 -4.26 9.73
C ALA A 200 -14.92 -4.40 8.21
N GLY A 201 -13.93 -3.98 7.42
CA GLY A 201 -13.84 -4.19 5.98
C GLY A 201 -14.01 -5.64 5.49
N THR A 202 -13.73 -6.65 6.32
CA THR A 202 -13.91 -8.06 5.93
C THR A 202 -15.36 -8.51 5.95
N VAL A 203 -16.21 -7.82 6.73
CA VAL A 203 -17.65 -8.07 6.76
C VAL A 203 -18.35 -7.26 5.66
N SER A 204 -17.99 -5.99 5.56
CA SER A 204 -18.42 -5.10 4.49
C SER A 204 -17.34 -4.06 4.23
N ASP A 205 -16.99 -3.87 2.95
CA ASP A 205 -15.98 -2.88 2.57
C ASP A 205 -16.32 -1.51 3.17
N VAL A 206 -15.31 -0.89 3.77
CA VAL A 206 -15.45 0.48 4.28
C VAL A 206 -14.94 1.45 3.22
N TRP A 207 -15.80 2.38 2.80
CA TRP A 207 -15.53 3.31 1.70
C TRP A 207 -15.33 4.73 2.19
N LEU A 208 -14.42 5.45 1.54
CA LEU A 208 -14.26 6.90 1.71
C LEU A 208 -13.84 7.50 0.37
N LEU A 209 -14.55 8.55 -0.07
CA LEU A 209 -14.27 9.25 -1.33
C LEU A 209 -14.19 8.31 -2.56
N GLY A 210 -14.99 7.25 -2.59
CA GLY A 210 -15.03 6.30 -3.72
C GLY A 210 -13.87 5.31 -3.78
N VAL A 211 -13.04 5.21 -2.73
CA VAL A 211 -12.02 4.18 -2.57
C VAL A 211 -12.26 3.37 -1.29
N THR A 212 -11.86 2.10 -1.30
CA THR A 212 -11.89 1.26 -0.11
C THR A 212 -10.78 1.69 0.84
N ILE A 213 -11.13 1.92 2.10
CA ILE A 213 -10.19 2.27 3.18
C ILE A 213 -10.08 1.16 4.22
N GLY A 214 -11.11 0.32 4.37
CA GLY A 214 -11.09 -0.90 5.17
C GLY A 214 -11.43 -2.10 4.29
N HIS A 215 -10.50 -3.04 4.15
CA HIS A 215 -10.64 -4.24 3.33
C HIS A 215 -9.71 -5.35 3.88
N PRO A 216 -10.04 -6.65 3.71
CA PRO A 216 -9.17 -7.77 4.06
C PRO A 216 -7.70 -7.65 3.66
N TYR A 217 -7.38 -7.11 2.46
CA TYR A 217 -5.99 -6.90 2.04
C TYR A 217 -5.24 -5.91 2.95
N HIS A 218 -5.90 -4.83 3.37
CA HIS A 218 -5.31 -3.85 4.29
C HIS A 218 -4.99 -4.49 5.64
N MET A 219 -5.90 -5.33 6.15
CA MET A 219 -5.72 -6.06 7.40
C MET A 219 -4.52 -7.01 7.32
N VAL A 220 -4.48 -7.86 6.28
CA VAL A 220 -3.40 -8.82 6.07
C VAL A 220 -2.07 -8.10 5.92
N GLY A 221 -2.01 -7.03 5.13
CA GLY A 221 -0.81 -6.21 4.98
C GLY A 221 -0.31 -5.66 6.31
N LEU A 222 -1.18 -5.03 7.11
CA LEU A 222 -0.82 -4.51 8.43
C LEU A 222 -0.25 -5.58 9.34
N VAL A 223 -0.88 -6.75 9.39
CA VAL A 223 -0.43 -7.86 10.24
C VAL A 223 0.92 -8.38 9.78
N LEU A 224 1.10 -8.70 8.50
CA LEU A 224 2.37 -9.21 7.96
C LEU A 224 3.51 -8.20 8.15
N GLY A 225 3.24 -6.93 7.85
CA GLY A 225 4.16 -5.83 8.06
C GLY A 225 4.54 -5.68 9.54
N GLY A 226 3.55 -5.69 10.42
CA GLY A 226 3.74 -5.55 11.86
C GLY A 226 4.54 -6.69 12.45
N LEU A 227 4.25 -7.93 12.06
CA LEU A 227 5.03 -9.11 12.46
C LEU A 227 6.48 -9.01 12.00
N TYR A 228 6.72 -8.58 10.76
CA TYR A 228 8.09 -8.33 10.29
C TYR A 228 8.78 -7.21 11.08
N GLY A 229 8.06 -6.11 11.36
CA GLY A 229 8.58 -5.00 12.15
C GLY A 229 8.99 -5.44 13.56
N LEU A 230 8.16 -6.23 14.24
CA LEU A 230 8.47 -6.83 15.54
C LEU A 230 9.69 -7.76 15.47
N PHE A 231 9.78 -8.59 14.42
CA PHE A 231 10.88 -9.52 14.23
C PHE A 231 12.24 -8.83 14.04
N VAL A 232 12.27 -7.64 13.43
CA VAL A 232 13.51 -6.89 13.16
C VAL A 232 13.73 -5.70 14.09
N ALA A 233 12.85 -5.50 15.08
CA ALA A 233 13.02 -4.47 16.08
C ALA A 233 14.27 -4.78 16.93
N PRO A 234 15.15 -3.79 17.18
CA PRO A 234 16.19 -3.96 18.18
C PRO A 234 15.55 -4.04 19.58
N ASP A 235 16.08 -4.92 20.43
CA ASP A 235 15.68 -5.07 21.84
C ASP A 235 15.77 -3.75 22.64
#